data_AF-A0A6V6Z2M6-F1
#
_entry.id   AF-A0A6V6Z2M6-F1
#
_cell.length_a   1.000
_cell.length_b   1.000
_cell.length_c   1.000
_cell.angle_alpha   90.00
_cell.angle_beta   90.00
_cell.angle_gamma   90.00
#
_symmetry.space_group_name_H-M   'P 1'
#
loop_
_entity.id
_entity.type
_entity.pdbx_description
1 polymer ?
#
loop_
_entity_poly.entity_id
_entity_poly.type
_entity_poly.pdbx_seq_one_letter_code
_entity_poly.pdbx_strand_id
1 'polypeptide(L)'
;MIAAHDFYENDYSRFWIAYGILYFEYKANLTIDLKVAQCVVNDRIRFQNERSFPILCDTRGIVGTEKCGRDYLAQSGSILTSAVGLLVHEKVLMTISTFYLEISKSAVPTQVFTKEADALVYLKGFL
;
A
#
# COMPACT_ATOMS: atom_id res chain seq x y z
N MET A 1 2.29 -21.61 -18.61
CA MET A 1 2.07 -22.18 -17.26
C MET A 1 2.09 -21.00 -16.30
N ILE A 2 0.92 -20.42 -15.98
CA ILE A 2 0.83 -19.22 -15.13
C ILE A 2 0.82 -19.74 -13.69
N ALA A 3 1.89 -19.48 -12.95
CA ALA A 3 2.06 -19.94 -11.57
C ALA A 3 0.90 -19.42 -10.68
N ALA A 4 0.50 -20.26 -9.73
CA ALA A 4 -0.56 -20.00 -8.78
C ALA A 4 -0.42 -18.61 -8.15
N HIS A 5 -1.50 -17.83 -8.18
CA HIS A 5 -1.57 -16.52 -7.56
C HIS A 5 -1.57 -16.72 -6.05
N ASP A 6 -0.45 -16.42 -5.39
CA ASP A 6 -0.46 -16.27 -3.95
C ASP A 6 -1.47 -15.18 -3.61
N PHE A 7 -2.46 -15.50 -2.78
CA PHE A 7 -3.54 -14.62 -2.34
C PHE A 7 -3.67 -14.74 -0.83
N TYR A 8 -3.84 -13.60 -0.15
CA TYR A 8 -4.10 -13.53 1.27
C TYR A 8 -5.15 -12.45 1.56
N GLU A 9 -6.04 -12.71 2.49
CA GLU A 9 -7.06 -11.76 2.93
C GLU A 9 -7.24 -11.84 4.45
N ASN A 10 -7.29 -10.69 5.09
CA ASN A 10 -7.68 -10.53 6.49
C ASN A 10 -8.86 -9.56 6.61
N ASP A 11 -9.24 -9.16 7.83
CA ASP A 11 -10.38 -8.26 8.06
C ASP A 11 -10.20 -6.84 7.50
N TYR A 12 -8.97 -6.45 7.15
CA TYR A 12 -8.60 -5.06 6.81
C TYR A 12 -8.10 -4.89 5.37
N SER A 13 -7.54 -5.95 4.76
CA SER A 13 -6.83 -5.86 3.49
C SER A 13 -6.78 -7.18 2.72
N ARG A 14 -6.51 -7.05 1.42
CA ARG A 14 -6.22 -8.14 0.49
C ARG A 14 -4.85 -7.97 -0.14
N PHE A 15 -4.12 -9.06 -0.29
CA PHE A 15 -2.83 -9.12 -0.96
C PHE A 15 -2.84 -10.18 -2.04
N TRP A 16 -2.25 -9.86 -3.19
CA TRP A 16 -1.92 -10.85 -4.20
C TRP A 16 -0.69 -10.42 -4.99
N ILE A 17 0.03 -11.38 -5.56
CA ILE A 17 1.16 -11.10 -6.44
C ILE A 17 0.77 -11.45 -7.88
N ALA A 18 0.90 -10.47 -8.77
CA ALA A 18 0.72 -10.67 -10.20
C ALA A 18 1.75 -9.87 -10.98
N TYR A 19 2.36 -10.49 -11.98
CA TYR A 19 3.34 -9.84 -12.87
C TYR A 19 4.52 -9.19 -12.12
N GLY A 20 4.95 -9.77 -11.00
CA GLY A 20 6.04 -9.26 -10.16
C GLY A 20 5.68 -8.05 -9.30
N ILE A 21 4.41 -7.64 -9.28
CA ILE A 21 3.90 -6.56 -8.44
C ILE A 21 3.06 -7.17 -7.32
N LEU A 22 3.27 -6.70 -6.09
CA LEU A 22 2.38 -6.99 -4.97
C LEU A 22 1.25 -5.96 -4.97
N TYR A 23 0.03 -6.45 -5.08
CA TYR A 23 -1.17 -5.65 -4.95
C TYR A 23 -1.58 -5.68 -3.48
N PHE A 24 -1.76 -4.51 -2.89
CA PHE A 24 -2.24 -4.31 -1.54
C PHE A 24 -3.48 -3.43 -1.61
N GLU A 25 -4.63 -4.02 -1.33
CA GLU A 25 -5.88 -3.28 -1.25
C GLU A 25 -6.40 -3.21 0.19
N TYR A 26 -6.71 -2.00 0.66
CA TYR A 26 -7.47 -1.81 1.90
C TYR A 26 -8.96 -2.00 1.67
N LYS A 27 -9.64 -2.69 2.58
CA LYS A 27 -11.10 -2.86 2.55
C LYS A 27 -11.83 -1.54 2.80
N ALA A 28 -13.07 -1.47 2.33
CA ALA A 28 -13.90 -0.27 2.42
C ALA A 28 -14.28 0.09 3.86
N ASN A 29 -14.51 1.40 4.10
CA ASN A 29 -14.92 1.97 5.39
C ASN A 29 -13.91 1.73 6.52
N LEU A 30 -12.62 1.68 6.19
CA LEU A 30 -11.56 1.41 7.16
C LEU A 30 -11.00 2.71 7.76
N THR A 31 -10.87 2.76 9.08
CA THR A 31 -10.06 3.76 9.79
C THR A 31 -8.75 3.13 10.21
N ILE A 32 -7.62 3.73 9.83
CA ILE A 32 -6.30 3.23 10.21
C ILE A 32 -5.96 3.71 11.63
N ASP A 33 -6.07 2.81 12.60
CA ASP A 33 -5.47 2.94 13.93
C ASP A 33 -4.14 2.17 14.01
N LEU A 34 -3.54 2.10 15.21
CA LEU A 34 -2.29 1.36 15.41
C LEU A 34 -2.45 -0.16 15.17
N LYS A 35 -3.59 -0.74 15.57
CA LYS A 35 -3.85 -2.18 15.45
C LYS A 35 -3.97 -2.57 13.98
N VAL A 36 -4.75 -1.82 13.21
CA VAL A 36 -4.91 -2.00 11.77
C VAL A 36 -3.56 -1.89 11.07
N ALA A 37 -2.79 -0.83 11.37
CA ALA A 37 -1.47 -0.62 10.78
C ALA A 37 -0.49 -1.77 11.05
N GLN A 38 -0.44 -2.27 12.30
CA GLN A 38 0.39 -3.42 12.67
C GLN A 38 -0.04 -4.70 11.95
N CYS A 39 -1.35 -4.97 11.91
CA CYS A 39 -1.89 -6.17 11.29
C CYS A 39 -1.55 -6.22 9.79
N VAL A 40 -1.84 -5.16 9.04
CA VAL A 40 -1.63 -5.15 7.59
C VAL A 40 -0.14 -5.22 7.22
N VAL A 41 0.74 -4.55 7.99
CA VAL A 41 2.18 -4.60 7.74
C VAL A 41 2.75 -5.98 8.05
N ASN A 42 2.41 -6.57 9.20
CA ASN A 42 2.91 -7.88 9.58
C ASN A 42 2.42 -8.98 8.61
N ASP A 43 1.14 -8.96 8.25
CA ASP A 43 0.57 -9.93 7.33
C ASP A 43 1.18 -9.79 5.93
N ARG A 44 1.39 -8.56 5.47
CA ARG A 44 2.08 -8.29 4.21
C ARG A 44 3.51 -8.83 4.22
N ILE A 45 4.30 -8.54 5.26
CA ILE A 45 5.69 -9.01 5.37
C ILE A 45 5.75 -10.55 5.36
N ARG A 46 4.83 -11.21 6.06
CA ARG A 46 4.71 -12.68 6.05
C ARG A 46 4.37 -13.21 4.67
N PHE A 47 3.40 -12.59 4.02
CA PHE A 47 2.96 -12.95 2.66
C PHE A 47 4.09 -12.79 1.63
N GLN A 48 4.94 -11.78 1.80
CA GLN A 48 6.09 -11.53 0.94
C GLN A 48 7.23 -12.54 1.10
N ASN A 49 7.26 -13.29 2.21
CA ASN A 49 8.23 -14.35 2.48
C ASN A 49 9.69 -13.92 2.18
N GLU A 50 10.12 -12.82 2.84
CA GLU A 50 11.46 -12.21 2.72
C GLU A 50 11.80 -11.58 1.35
N ARG A 51 10.86 -11.54 0.40
CA ARG A 51 11.09 -10.96 -0.93
C ARG A 51 10.57 -9.53 -1.01
N SER A 52 11.41 -8.63 -1.53
CA SER A 52 11.01 -7.25 -1.82
C SER A 52 10.23 -7.17 -3.13
N PHE A 53 9.17 -6.36 -3.16
CA PHE A 53 8.34 -6.14 -4.35
C PHE A 53 8.02 -4.65 -4.56
N PRO A 54 7.80 -4.22 -5.82
CA PRO A 54 7.04 -3.01 -6.08
C PRO A 54 5.59 -3.24 -5.67
N ILE A 55 5.01 -2.26 -4.97
CA ILE A 55 3.68 -2.38 -4.38
C ILE A 55 2.72 -1.40 -5.01
N LEU A 56 1.61 -1.91 -5.55
CA LEU A 56 0.43 -1.11 -5.81
C LEU A 56 -0.43 -1.10 -4.54
N CYS A 57 -0.52 0.05 -3.89
CA CYS A 57 -1.25 0.21 -2.64
C CYS A 57 -2.54 1.01 -2.88
N ASP A 58 -3.67 0.32 -2.84
CA ASP A 58 -5.00 0.90 -3.00
C ASP A 58 -5.58 1.32 -1.65
N THR A 59 -5.62 2.64 -1.47
CA THR A 59 -6.04 3.30 -0.23
C THR A 59 -7.48 3.83 -0.31
N ARG A 60 -8.19 3.58 -1.40
CA ARG A 60 -9.54 4.10 -1.64
C ARG A 60 -10.58 3.60 -0.62
N GLY A 61 -10.35 2.44 0.00
CA GLY A 61 -11.19 1.91 1.06
C GLY A 61 -11.08 2.67 2.41
N ILE A 62 -10.06 3.51 2.59
CA ILE A 62 -9.78 4.21 3.85
C ILE A 62 -10.65 5.47 3.96
N VAL A 63 -11.33 5.62 5.09
CA VAL A 63 -12.19 6.78 5.42
C VAL A 63 -11.58 7.67 6.49
N GLY A 64 -10.55 7.22 7.20
CA GLY A 64 -9.89 7.99 8.25
C GLY A 64 -8.55 7.38 8.68
N THR A 65 -7.73 8.19 9.36
CA THR A 65 -6.48 7.72 9.97
C THR A 65 -6.25 8.37 11.32
N GLU A 66 -5.69 7.62 12.26
CA GLU A 66 -5.21 8.12 13.54
C GLU A 66 -3.70 8.33 13.51
N LYS A 67 -3.20 9.25 14.35
CA LYS A 67 -1.77 9.59 14.40
C LYS A 67 -0.90 8.35 14.64
N CYS A 68 -1.27 7.51 15.60
CA CYS A 68 -0.50 6.32 15.96
C CYS A 68 -0.39 5.32 14.78
N GLY A 69 -1.46 5.14 14.01
CA GLY A 69 -1.46 4.30 12.82
C GLY A 69 -0.55 4.87 11.72
N ARG A 70 -0.64 6.18 11.47
CA ARG A 70 0.24 6.88 10.51
C ARG A 70 1.71 6.78 10.90
N ASP A 71 2.03 7.03 12.17
CA ASP A 71 3.41 7.00 12.67
C ASP A 71 4.03 5.61 12.51
N TYR A 72 3.24 4.54 12.72
CA TYR A 72 3.69 3.17 12.50
C TYR A 72 3.92 2.87 11.01
N LEU A 73 3.01 3.28 10.13
CA LEU A 73 3.16 3.10 8.68
C LEU A 73 4.37 3.88 8.13
N ALA A 74 4.65 5.08 8.64
CA ALA A 74 5.83 5.85 8.24
C ALA A 74 7.15 5.13 8.59
N GLN A 75 7.17 4.37 9.69
CA GLN A 75 8.37 3.65 10.15
C GLN A 75 8.52 2.26 9.51
N SER A 76 7.43 1.50 9.40
CA SER A 76 7.47 0.07 9.04
C SER A 76 6.80 -0.24 7.71
N GLY A 77 6.06 0.71 7.14
CA GLY A 77 5.26 0.51 5.93
C GLY A 77 6.08 0.22 4.68
N SER A 78 7.37 0.57 4.63
CA SER A 78 8.23 0.34 3.46
C SER A 78 9.14 -0.90 3.57
N ILE A 79 9.00 -1.69 4.63
CA ILE A 79 9.77 -2.94 4.79
C ILE A 79 9.42 -3.92 3.68
N LEU A 80 10.45 -4.48 3.02
CA LEU A 80 10.34 -5.34 1.83
C LEU A 80 9.64 -4.67 0.64
N THR A 81 9.78 -3.35 0.49
CA THR A 81 9.20 -2.62 -0.64
C THR A 81 10.30 -2.04 -1.52
N SER A 82 10.20 -2.14 -2.84
CA SER A 82 11.15 -1.50 -3.77
C SER A 82 10.65 -0.15 -4.31
N ALA A 83 9.33 -0.04 -4.51
CA ALA A 83 8.64 1.20 -4.88
C ALA A 83 7.15 1.10 -4.50
N VAL A 84 6.48 2.24 -4.39
CA VAL A 84 5.04 2.31 -4.07
C VAL A 84 4.28 3.18 -5.07
N GLY A 85 3.23 2.61 -5.66
CA GLY A 85 2.18 3.34 -6.37
C GLY A 85 0.96 3.43 -5.48
N LEU A 86 0.66 4.63 -4.96
CA LEU A 86 -0.46 4.87 -4.06
C LEU A 86 -1.69 5.26 -4.87
N LEU A 87 -2.70 4.40 -4.90
CA LEU A 87 -3.96 4.66 -5.55
C LEU A 87 -4.93 5.32 -4.55
N VAL A 88 -5.36 6.54 -4.87
CA VAL A 88 -6.23 7.38 -4.03
C VAL A 88 -7.49 7.79 -4.79
N HIS A 89 -8.53 8.22 -4.06
CA HIS A 89 -9.69 8.85 -4.68
C HIS A 89 -9.37 10.27 -5.18
N GLU A 90 -9.95 10.68 -6.30
CA GLU A 90 -9.79 12.04 -6.85
C GLU A 90 -10.20 13.14 -5.85
N LYS A 91 -11.30 12.91 -5.10
CA LYS A 91 -11.78 13.82 -4.06
C LYS A 91 -10.80 13.95 -2.89
N VAL A 92 -10.03 12.90 -2.63
CA VAL A 92 -9.04 12.83 -1.56
C VAL A 92 -7.79 13.62 -1.94
N LEU A 93 -7.38 13.63 -3.22
CA LEU A 93 -6.23 14.41 -3.71
C LEU A 93 -6.30 15.91 -3.35
N MET A 94 -7.51 16.48 -3.36
CA MET A 94 -7.77 17.88 -3.02
C MET A 94 -7.66 18.19 -1.52
N THR A 95 -7.88 17.20 -0.65
CA THR A 95 -7.81 17.35 0.83
C THR A 95 -6.48 16.83 1.41
N ILE A 96 -5.81 15.92 0.70
CA ILE A 96 -4.62 15.19 1.18
C ILE A 96 -3.29 15.82 0.75
N SER A 97 -3.30 16.84 -0.11
CA SER A 97 -2.07 17.58 -0.47
C SER A 97 -1.29 18.10 0.76
N THR A 98 -1.93 18.28 1.92
CA THR A 98 -1.27 18.65 3.18
C THR A 98 -0.88 17.46 4.06
N PHE A 99 -1.54 16.30 3.99
CA PHE A 99 -1.32 15.20 4.93
C PHE A 99 -0.41 14.08 4.41
N TYR A 100 -0.46 13.75 3.11
CA TYR A 100 0.37 12.65 2.58
C TYR A 100 1.84 13.05 2.42
N LEU A 101 2.12 14.33 2.14
CA LEU A 101 3.49 14.83 2.01
C LEU A 101 4.24 14.86 3.36
N GLU A 102 3.52 14.91 4.49
CA GLU A 102 4.15 14.86 5.82
C GLU A 102 4.45 13.44 6.31
N ILE A 103 3.81 12.41 5.75
CA ILE A 103 3.96 11.01 6.17
C ILE A 103 5.19 10.34 5.55
N SER A 104 5.79 10.90 4.50
CA SER A 104 6.89 10.22 3.81
C SER A 104 8.09 11.12 3.52
N LYS A 105 9.06 11.12 4.44
CA LYS A 105 10.42 10.80 3.99
C LYS A 105 10.37 9.34 3.53
N SER A 106 9.81 9.09 2.34
CA SER A 106 9.65 7.71 1.90
C SER A 106 11.03 7.11 1.72
N ALA A 107 11.30 6.01 2.43
CA ALA A 107 12.54 5.26 2.27
C ALA A 107 12.69 4.69 0.85
N VAL A 108 11.60 4.68 0.07
CA VAL A 108 11.50 4.09 -1.26
C VAL A 108 10.80 5.04 -2.24
N PRO A 109 11.10 4.98 -3.54
CA PRO A 109 10.35 5.72 -4.57
C PRO A 109 8.84 5.54 -4.40
N THR A 110 8.11 6.65 -4.29
CA THR A 110 6.67 6.63 -4.01
C THR A 110 5.98 7.70 -4.85
N GLN A 111 4.91 7.32 -5.54
CA GLN A 111 4.10 8.24 -6.33
C GLN A 111 2.61 7.97 -6.13
N VAL A 112 1.81 9.04 -6.17
CA VAL A 112 0.36 9.00 -5.99
C VAL A 112 -0.33 9.02 -7.36
N PHE A 113 -1.37 8.20 -7.50
CA PHE A 113 -2.15 8.03 -8.73
C PHE A 113 -3.64 8.00 -8.40
N THR A 114 -4.47 8.40 -9.35
CA THR A 114 -5.94 8.22 -9.30
C THR A 114 -6.41 7.09 -10.22
N LYS A 115 -5.54 6.62 -11.12
CA LYS A 115 -5.78 5.53 -12.05
C LYS A 115 -4.76 4.42 -11.82
N GLU A 116 -5.27 3.21 -11.67
CA GLU A 116 -4.45 2.00 -11.49
C GLU A 116 -3.48 1.79 -12.66
N ALA A 117 -3.94 2.00 -13.90
CA ALA A 117 -3.10 1.80 -15.09
C ALA A 117 -1.81 2.65 -15.06
N ASP A 118 -1.91 3.91 -14.63
CA ASP A 118 -0.77 4.82 -14.55
C ASP A 118 0.22 4.38 -13.45
N ALA A 119 -0.32 3.92 -12.31
CA ALA A 119 0.48 3.35 -11.22
C ALA A 119 1.22 2.08 -11.67
N LEU A 120 0.57 1.21 -12.44
CA LEU A 120 1.20 0.01 -12.98
C LEU A 120 2.30 0.32 -13.99
N VAL A 121 2.13 1.34 -14.85
CA VAL A 121 3.20 1.79 -15.76
C VAL A 121 4.42 2.25 -14.97
N TYR A 122 4.22 3.03 -13.91
CA TYR A 122 5.29 3.46 -13.01
C TYR A 122 5.99 2.26 -12.32
N LEU A 123 5.22 1.36 -11.71
CA LEU A 123 5.76 0.23 -10.94
C LEU A 123 6.52 -0.78 -11.79
N LYS A 124 6.17 -0.92 -13.07
CA LYS A 124 6.93 -1.77 -14.01
C LYS A 124 8.38 -1.33 -14.19
N GLY A 125 8.72 -0.07 -13.90
CA GLY A 125 10.11 0.40 -13.89
C GLY A 125 10.96 -0.14 -12.75
N PHE A 126 10.38 -0.89 -11.81
CA PHE A 126 11.02 -1.41 -10.60
C PHE A 126 10.93 -2.95 -10.48
N LEU A 127 10.61 -3.63 -11.60
CA LEU A 127 10.59 -5.09 -11.71
C LEU A 127 11.97 -5.68 -12.00
#